data_AF-A0AA38M569-F1
#
_entry.id   AF-A0AA38M569-F1
#
_cell.length_a   1.000
_cell.length_b   1.000
_cell.length_c   1.000
_cell.angle_alpha   90.00
_cell.angle_beta   90.00
_cell.angle_gamma   90.00
#
_symmetry.space_group_name_H-M   'P 1'
#
loop_
_entity.id
_entity.type
_entity.pdbx_description
1 polymer ?
#
loop_
_entity_poly.entity_id
_entity_poly.type
_entity_poly.pdbx_seq_one_letter_code
_entity_poly.pdbx_strand_id
1 'polypeptide(L)'
;MLFLLSKTFSKASPLVFSKLFKTYVRPLLEFDNGVWSPILQKDILCLESIQRRATRFTFGKNRPPYCEGLRLMHLCPLSDRRKRWDLIITYQALSPSQYLRSHQRASSKVA
;
A
#
# COMPACT_ATOMS: atom_id res chain seq x y z
N MET A 1 -4.90 -12.72 -6.91
CA MET A 1 -5.74 -11.76 -6.16
C MET A 1 -6.30 -10.62 -7.00
N LEU A 2 -5.49 -9.74 -7.59
CA LEU A 2 -6.01 -8.57 -8.31
C LEU A 2 -6.96 -8.92 -9.47
N PHE A 3 -6.66 -9.98 -10.22
CA PHE A 3 -7.53 -10.47 -11.30
C PHE A 3 -8.91 -10.91 -10.80
N LEU A 4 -8.95 -11.64 -9.69
CA LEU A 4 -10.20 -12.10 -9.07
C LEU A 4 -11.05 -10.90 -8.64
N LEU A 5 -10.45 -9.92 -7.95
CA LEU A 5 -11.13 -8.69 -7.57
C LEU A 5 -11.66 -7.91 -8.78
N SER A 6 -10.89 -7.85 -9.85
CA SER A 6 -11.34 -7.20 -11.09
C SER A 6 -12.53 -7.92 -11.72
N LYS A 7 -12.56 -9.26 -11.68
CA LYS A 7 -13.65 -10.05 -12.26
C LYS A 7 -14.91 -9.94 -11.41
N THR A 8 -14.80 -10.11 -10.10
CA THR A 8 -15.95 -10.06 -9.19
C THR A 8 -16.54 -8.66 -9.08
N PHE A 9 -15.70 -7.62 -9.09
CA PHE A 9 -16.12 -6.22 -8.96
C PHE A 9 -15.98 -5.43 -10.27
N SER A 10 -16.37 -6.05 -11.39
CA SER A 10 -16.22 -5.48 -12.75
C SER A 10 -16.92 -4.11 -12.95
N LYS A 11 -17.94 -3.80 -12.15
CA LYS A 11 -18.73 -2.55 -12.23
C LYS A 11 -18.55 -1.64 -11.00
N ALA A 12 -17.57 -1.91 -10.14
CA ALA A 12 -17.39 -1.13 -8.92
C ALA A 12 -16.87 0.27 -9.22
N SER A 13 -17.33 1.26 -8.42
CA SER A 13 -16.82 2.62 -8.51
C SER A 13 -15.34 2.69 -8.11
N PRO A 14 -14.58 3.71 -8.57
CA PRO A 14 -13.16 3.85 -8.24
C PRO A 14 -12.87 3.89 -6.74
N LEU A 15 -13.78 4.47 -5.97
CA LEU A 15 -13.69 4.55 -4.50
C LEU A 15 -13.86 3.18 -3.84
N VAL A 16 -14.80 2.37 -4.32
CA VAL A 16 -15.03 1.01 -3.81
C VAL A 16 -13.84 0.12 -4.16
N PHE A 17 -13.35 0.20 -5.40
CA PHE A 17 -12.16 -0.56 -5.79
C PHE A 17 -10.91 -0.14 -5.01
N SER A 18 -10.77 1.14 -4.68
CA SER A 18 -9.70 1.63 -3.81
C SER A 18 -9.75 0.98 -2.43
N LYS A 19 -10.94 0.84 -1.83
CA LYS A 19 -11.11 0.12 -0.56
C LYS A 19 -10.70 -1.34 -0.69
N LEU A 20 -11.17 -2.03 -1.73
CA LEU A 20 -10.81 -3.44 -1.98
C LEU A 20 -9.30 -3.65 -2.20
N PHE A 21 -8.66 -2.74 -2.93
CA PHE A 21 -7.21 -2.75 -3.12
C PHE A 21 -6.49 -2.57 -1.78
N LYS A 22 -6.95 -1.63 -0.94
CA LYS A 22 -6.39 -1.38 0.39
C LYS A 22 -6.56 -2.56 1.35
N THR A 23 -7.66 -3.30 1.28
CA THR A 23 -7.95 -4.40 2.20
C THR A 23 -7.28 -5.71 1.80
N TYR A 24 -7.29 -6.06 0.51
CA TYR A 24 -6.85 -7.39 0.06
C TYR A 24 -5.49 -7.40 -0.62
N VAL A 25 -5.16 -6.36 -1.39
CA VAL A 25 -3.94 -6.35 -2.21
C VAL A 25 -2.80 -5.66 -1.47
N ARG A 26 -3.07 -4.51 -0.85
CA ARG A 26 -2.04 -3.71 -0.17
C ARG A 26 -1.32 -4.46 0.95
N PRO A 27 -1.97 -5.22 1.85
CA PRO A 27 -1.24 -5.95 2.89
C PRO A 27 -0.24 -6.94 2.31
N LEU A 28 -0.55 -7.57 1.17
CA LEU A 28 0.35 -8.50 0.50
C LEU A 28 1.55 -7.80 -0.15
N LEU A 29 1.41 -6.54 -0.56
CA LEU A 29 2.47 -5.74 -1.20
C LEU A 29 3.36 -4.98 -0.21
N GLU A 30 2.84 -4.74 1.00
CA GLU A 30 3.52 -4.06 2.10
C GLU A 30 3.93 -5.04 3.22
N PHE A 31 3.63 -6.34 3.06
CA PHE A 31 4.06 -7.36 4.02
C PHE A 31 5.58 -7.37 4.08
N ASP A 32 6.11 -7.30 5.30
CA ASP A 32 7.54 -7.38 5.59
C ASP A 32 8.40 -6.29 4.93
N ASN A 33 7.85 -5.06 4.85
CA ASN A 33 8.55 -3.93 4.24
C ASN A 33 9.90 -3.60 4.91
N GLY A 34 10.11 -4.00 6.16
CA GLY A 34 11.39 -3.84 6.86
C GLY A 34 12.50 -4.78 6.40
N VAL A 35 12.15 -5.94 5.83
CA VAL A 35 13.11 -6.95 5.37
C VAL A 35 13.26 -6.91 3.85
N TRP A 36 12.17 -6.67 3.11
CA TRP A 36 12.14 -6.77 1.64
C TRP A 36 11.93 -5.44 0.91
N SER A 37 12.39 -4.30 1.47
CA SER A 37 12.30 -3.01 0.77
C SER A 37 13.17 -3.02 -0.50
N PRO A 38 12.58 -2.91 -1.71
CA PRO A 38 13.33 -2.99 -2.95
C PRO A 38 14.17 -1.73 -3.16
N ILE A 39 15.48 -1.89 -3.33
CA ILE A 39 16.42 -0.80 -3.58
C ILE A 39 16.51 -0.49 -5.08
N LEU A 40 16.42 -1.53 -5.91
CA LEU A 40 16.61 -1.39 -7.35
C LEU A 40 15.35 -0.88 -8.04
N GLN A 41 15.54 0.08 -8.96
CA GLN A 41 14.45 0.72 -9.70
C GLN A 41 13.54 -0.30 -10.42
N LYS A 42 14.10 -1.39 -10.94
CA LYS A 42 13.32 -2.43 -11.64
C LYS A 42 12.29 -3.09 -10.71
N ASP A 43 12.64 -3.31 -9.45
CA ASP A 43 11.80 -4.00 -8.48
C ASP A 43 10.73 -3.05 -7.93
N ILE A 44 11.08 -1.77 -7.74
CA ILE A 44 10.12 -0.70 -7.45
C ILE A 44 9.08 -0.61 -8.58
N LEU A 45 9.52 -0.58 -9.84
CA LEU A 45 8.64 -0.54 -11.00
C LEU A 45 7.78 -1.81 -11.13
N CYS A 46 8.33 -2.98 -10.78
CA CYS A 46 7.60 -4.23 -10.76
C CYS A 46 6.42 -4.17 -9.77
N LEU A 47 6.65 -3.69 -8.56
CA LEU A 47 5.60 -3.53 -7.55
C LEU A 47 4.58 -2.44 -7.96
N GLU A 48 5.05 -1.33 -8.51
CA GLU A 48 4.17 -0.28 -9.05
C GLU A 48 3.34 -0.76 -10.24
N SER A 49 3.84 -1.73 -11.01
CA SER A 49 3.09 -2.33 -12.12
C SER A 49 1.77 -2.96 -11.66
N ILE A 50 1.71 -3.45 -10.41
CA ILE A 50 0.52 -4.04 -9.80
C ILE A 50 -0.52 -2.96 -9.52
N GLN A 51 -0.11 -1.81 -8.98
CA GLN A 51 -0.99 -0.66 -8.75
C GLN A 51 -1.44 -0.01 -10.07
N ARG A 52 -0.56 0.04 -11.08
CA ARG A 52 -0.92 0.43 -12.45
C ARG A 52 -1.93 -0.52 -13.08
N ARG A 53 -1.83 -1.82 -12.80
CA ARG A 53 -2.81 -2.81 -13.28
C ARG A 53 -4.16 -2.63 -12.57
N ALA A 54 -4.14 -2.30 -11.28
CA ALA A 54 -5.34 -2.00 -10.52
C ALA A 54 -6.11 -0.79 -11.08
N THR A 55 -5.41 0.32 -11.32
CA THR A 55 -5.98 1.52 -11.96
C THR A 55 -6.52 1.23 -13.37
N ARG A 56 -5.83 0.39 -14.16
CA ARG A 56 -6.36 -0.04 -15.47
C ARG A 56 -7.68 -0.79 -15.36
N PHE A 57 -7.86 -1.64 -14.36
CA PHE A 57 -9.13 -2.34 -14.17
C PHE A 57 -10.26 -1.39 -13.76
N THR A 58 -9.94 -0.37 -12.96
CA THR A 58 -10.92 0.60 -12.49
C THR A 58 -11.41 1.56 -13.59
N PHE A 59 -10.49 2.10 -14.41
CA PHE A 59 -10.83 3.12 -15.42
C PHE A 59 -10.98 2.56 -16.84
N GLY A 60 -10.58 1.31 -17.07
CA GLY A 60 -10.71 0.65 -18.37
C GLY A 60 -9.97 1.38 -19.49
N LYS A 61 -10.68 1.64 -20.60
CA LYS A 61 -10.14 2.32 -21.79
C LYS A 61 -9.95 3.83 -21.57
N ASN A 62 -10.81 4.47 -20.77
CA ASN A 62 -10.78 5.92 -20.53
C ASN A 62 -9.92 6.26 -19.31
N ARG A 63 -8.73 5.67 -19.23
CA ARG A 63 -7.86 5.87 -18.07
C ARG A 63 -7.19 7.25 -18.12
N PRO A 64 -7.21 8.01 -17.04
CA PRO A 64 -6.37 9.20 -16.92
C PRO A 64 -4.89 8.81 -16.79
N PRO A 65 -3.96 9.78 -16.88
CA PRO A 65 -2.57 9.59 -16.50
C PRO A 65 -2.44 8.92 -15.12
N TYR A 66 -1.39 8.14 -14.91
CA TYR A 66 -1.24 7.31 -13.70
C TYR A 66 -1.43 8.11 -12.40
N CYS A 67 -0.76 9.26 -12.28
CA CYS A 67 -0.82 10.11 -11.09
C CYS A 67 -2.24 10.66 -10.84
N GLU A 68 -2.97 10.99 -11.90
CA GLU A 68 -4.34 11.48 -11.80
C GLU A 68 -5.32 10.35 -11.45
N GLY A 69 -5.14 9.17 -12.04
CA GLY A 69 -5.92 7.98 -11.68
C GLY A 69 -5.74 7.59 -10.21
N LEU A 70 -4.53 7.70 -9.68
CA LEU A 70 -4.26 7.53 -8.25
C LEU A 70 -5.00 8.57 -7.40
N ARG A 71 -5.03 9.83 -7.84
CA ARG A 71 -5.75 10.91 -7.16
C ARG A 71 -7.25 10.65 -7.10
N LEU A 72 -7.86 10.24 -8.23
CA LEU A 72 -9.28 9.86 -8.31
C LEU A 72 -9.63 8.66 -7.42
N MET A 73 -8.68 7.74 -7.21
CA MET A 73 -8.85 6.59 -6.31
C MET A 73 -8.44 6.87 -4.86
N HIS A 74 -7.96 8.07 -4.53
CA HIS A 74 -7.35 8.40 -3.24
C HIS A 74 -6.31 7.35 -2.78
N LEU A 75 -5.38 7.05 -3.69
CA LEU A 75 -4.25 6.16 -3.47
C LEU A 75 -2.95 6.96 -3.60
N CYS A 76 -1.99 6.69 -2.71
CA CYS A 76 -0.61 7.15 -2.87
C CYS A 76 0.17 6.11 -3.70
N PRO A 77 1.27 6.52 -4.37
CA PRO A 77 2.25 5.57 -4.90
C PRO A 77 2.74 4.62 -3.80
N LEU A 78 2.99 3.36 -4.14
CA LEU A 78 3.62 2.40 -3.23
C LEU A 78 5.02 2.85 -2.83
N SER A 79 5.78 3.51 -3.72
CA SER A 79 7.10 4.05 -3.37
C SER A 79 7.07 4.97 -2.16
N ASP A 80 6.12 5.90 -2.11
CA ASP A 80 6.03 6.89 -1.03
C ASP A 80 5.50 6.26 0.27
N ARG A 81 4.63 5.26 0.14
CA ARG A 81 4.17 4.43 1.25
C ARG A 81 5.34 3.70 1.92
N ARG A 82 6.24 3.12 1.12
CA ARG A 82 7.43 2.42 1.65
C ARG A 82 8.40 3.37 2.32
N LYS A 83 8.72 4.51 1.70
CA LYS A 83 9.54 5.56 2.34
C LYS A 83 9.00 5.95 3.71
N ARG A 84 7.67 6.10 3.83
CA ARG A 84 7.04 6.37 5.13
C ARG A 84 7.25 5.24 6.13
N TRP A 85 7.12 3.99 5.70
CA TRP A 85 7.39 2.83 6.56
C TRP A 85 8.86 2.76 6.98
N ASP A 86 9.78 3.01 6.06
CA ASP A 86 11.22 3.02 6.35
C ASP A 86 11.57 4.12 7.37
N LEU A 87 10.95 5.29 7.26
CA LEU A 87 11.06 6.37 8.25
C LEU A 87 10.51 5.96 9.63
N ILE A 88 9.40 5.23 9.67
CA ILE A 88 8.83 4.73 10.94
C ILE A 88 9.79 3.72 11.59
N ILE A 89 10.30 2.76 10.82
CA ILE A 89 11.20 1.71 11.30
C ILE A 89 12.52 2.33 11.78
N THR A 90 13.10 3.24 11.01
CA THR A 90 14.34 3.95 11.39
C THR A 90 14.14 4.78 12.66
N TYR A 91 13.02 5.49 12.80
CA TYR A 91 12.72 6.21 14.04
C TYR A 91 12.61 5.28 15.25
N GLN A 92 11.93 4.12 15.09
CA GLN A 92 11.80 3.12 16.14
C GLN A 92 13.16 2.54 16.54
N ALA A 93 14.04 2.27 15.57
CA ALA A 93 15.39 1.79 15.82
C ALA A 93 16.26 2.84 16.55
N LEU A 94 16.11 4.12 16.22
CA LEU A 94 16.86 5.22 16.85
C LEU A 94 16.33 5.62 18.23
N SER A 95 15.07 5.30 18.55
CA SER A 95 14.43 5.65 19.84
C SER A 95 13.89 4.43 20.62
N PRO A 96 14.74 3.46 21.03
CA PRO A 96 14.28 2.20 21.63
C PRO A 96 13.49 2.39 22.94
N SER A 97 13.89 3.36 23.77
CA SER A 97 13.27 3.60 25.08
C SER A 97 11.84 4.14 25.00
N GLN A 98 11.49 4.83 23.91
CA GLN A 98 10.14 5.32 23.65
C GLN A 98 9.26 4.22 23.08
N TYR A 99 9.82 3.37 22.21
CA TYR A 99 9.16 2.22 21.61
C TYR A 99 8.74 1.14 22.63
N LEU A 100 9.63 0.80 23.57
CA LEU A 100 9.32 -0.17 24.64
C LEU A 100 8.20 0.36 25.56
N ARG A 101 8.20 1.66 25.86
CA ARG A 101 7.15 2.30 26.69
C ARG A 101 5.79 2.34 26.01
N SER A 102 5.72 2.54 24.69
CA SER A 102 4.44 2.48 23.96
C SER A 102 3.88 1.06 23.89
N HIS A 103 4.74 0.04 23.74
CA HIS A 103 4.32 -1.36 23.71
C HIS A 103 3.86 -1.85 25.09
N GLN A 104 4.58 -1.51 26.17
CA GLN A 104 4.17 -1.88 27.53
C GLN A 104 2.83 -1.24 27.94
N ARG A 105 2.58 0.02 27.56
CA ARG A 105 1.29 0.71 27.80
C ARG A 105 0.12 0.13 26.99
N ALA A 106 0.39 -0.49 25.85
CA ALA A 106 -0.62 -1.16 25.04
C ALA A 106 -1.01 -2.50 25.67
N SER A 107 -0.06 -3.28 26.18
CA SER A 107 -0.33 -4.54 26.90
C SER A 107 -1.04 -4.32 28.24
N SER A 108 -0.76 -3.23 28.95
CA SER A 108 -1.40 -2.94 30.25
C SER A 108 -2.83 -2.38 30.18
N LYS A 109 -3.36 -2.11 28.98
CA LYS A 109 -4.74 -1.65 28.76
C LYS A 109 -5.68 -2.75 28.26
N VAL A 110 -5.13 -3.93 27.98
CA VAL A 110 -5.86 -5.10 27.46
C VAL A 110 -6.01 -6.18 28.55
N ALA A 111 -5.40 -5.96 29.73
CA ALA A 111 -5.64 -6.69 30.96
C ALA A 111 -6.51 -5.84 31.90
#